data_AF-A0A4Q6XTZ3-F1
#
_entry.id   AF-A0A4Q6XTZ3-F1
#
_cell.length_a   1.000
_cell.length_b   1.000
_cell.length_c   1.000
_cell.angle_alpha   90.00
_cell.angle_beta   90.00
_cell.angle_gamma   90.00
#
_symmetry.space_group_name_H-M   'P 1'
#
loop_
_entity.id
_entity.type
_entity.pdbx_description
1 polymer ?
#
loop_
_entity_poly.entity_id
_entity_poly.type
_entity_poly.pdbx_seq_one_letter_code
_entity_poly.pdbx_strand_id
1 'polypeptide(L)'
;MESRWRRESRANEIREREERVAKVRAEADRLQHRLDTLYLDKIEGRVTSEFHDRVAATWREERDRCVRDLESLAFAEDDVIDDGVALVDFARTAHHRFETLPISSKRRALNFVLSNCSFANGELVTTFRKPFDLLEKIECPDGGCTPPERGSAPESAKMAP
;
A
#
# COMPACT_ATOMS: atom_id res chain seq x y z
N MET A 1 7.48 -11.52 18.01
CA MET A 1 7.58 -10.14 18.55
C MET A 1 7.72 -9.11 17.43
N GLU A 2 8.47 -9.40 16.35
CA GLU A 2 8.71 -8.43 15.26
C GLU A 2 7.48 -7.98 14.46
N SER A 3 6.49 -8.87 14.30
CA SER A 3 5.25 -8.54 13.61
C SER A 3 4.34 -7.59 14.40
N ARG A 4 4.51 -7.53 15.73
CA ARG A 4 3.69 -6.67 16.59
C ARG A 4 4.20 -5.23 16.56
N TRP A 5 5.52 -5.01 16.65
CA TRP A 5 6.10 -3.65 16.59
C TRP A 5 5.84 -2.94 15.27
N ARG A 6 5.87 -3.67 14.14
CA ARG A 6 5.63 -3.05 12.83
C ARG A 6 4.19 -2.57 12.67
N ARG A 7 3.24 -3.35 13.19
CA ARG A 7 1.82 -2.95 13.20
C ARG A 7 1.58 -1.78 14.15
N GLU A 8 2.25 -1.79 15.30
CA GLU A 8 2.14 -0.72 16.29
C GLU A 8 2.80 0.59 15.81
N SER A 9 3.96 0.50 15.14
CA SER A 9 4.60 1.64 14.45
C SER A 9 3.68 2.24 13.39
N ARG A 10 3.12 1.39 12.52
CA ARG A 10 2.17 1.84 11.47
C ARG A 10 0.90 2.46 12.05
N ALA A 11 0.34 1.86 13.09
CA ALA A 11 -0.83 2.43 13.77
C ALA A 11 -0.49 3.80 14.40
N ASN A 12 0.71 3.96 14.95
CA ASN A 12 1.16 5.24 15.48
C ASN A 12 1.38 6.27 14.37
N GLU A 13 1.99 5.88 13.24
CA GLU A 13 2.18 6.74 12.06
C GLU A 13 0.84 7.25 11.52
N ILE A 14 -0.16 6.37 11.42
CA ILE A 14 -1.54 6.75 11.00
C ILE A 14 -2.14 7.75 11.98
N ARG A 15 -2.04 7.49 13.28
CA ARG A 15 -2.60 8.39 14.31
C ARG A 15 -1.93 9.76 14.31
N GLU A 16 -0.59 9.81 14.27
CA GLU A 16 0.15 11.06 14.18
C GLU A 16 -0.27 11.86 12.94
N ARG A 17 -0.55 11.17 11.85
CA ARG A 17 -0.99 11.78 10.60
C ARG A 17 -2.41 12.33 10.71
N GLU A 18 -3.36 11.56 11.26
CA GLU A 18 -4.72 12.01 11.54
C GLU A 18 -4.74 13.23 12.47
N GLU A 19 -3.90 13.23 13.50
CA GLU A 19 -3.76 14.37 14.41
C GLU A 19 -3.23 15.62 13.69
N ARG A 20 -2.31 15.47 12.73
CA ARG A 20 -1.83 16.60 11.91
C ARG A 20 -2.96 17.17 11.04
N VAL A 21 -3.71 16.31 10.36
CA VAL A 21 -4.89 16.73 9.55
C VAL A 21 -5.91 17.44 10.43
N ALA A 22 -6.22 16.88 11.61
CA ALA A 22 -7.19 17.46 12.53
C ALA A 22 -6.76 18.84 13.04
N LYS A 23 -5.47 19.04 13.33
CA LYS A 23 -4.94 20.34 13.76
C LYS A 23 -5.09 21.40 12.67
N VAL A 24 -4.67 21.10 11.43
CA VAL A 24 -4.75 22.06 10.32
C VAL A 24 -6.21 22.38 9.97
N ARG A 25 -7.11 21.40 10.02
CA ARG A 25 -8.55 21.64 9.87
C ARG A 25 -9.11 22.55 10.96
N ALA A 26 -8.78 22.27 12.22
CA ALA A 26 -9.25 23.09 13.34
C ALA A 26 -8.75 24.54 13.26
N GLU A 27 -7.55 24.77 12.73
CA GLU A 27 -7.02 26.12 12.48
C GLU A 27 -7.81 26.83 11.36
N ALA A 28 -8.09 26.15 10.25
CA ALA A 28 -8.90 26.70 9.17
C ALA A 28 -10.33 27.04 9.65
N ASP A 29 -10.97 26.17 10.42
CA ASP A 29 -12.32 26.37 10.96
C ASP A 29 -12.37 27.56 11.93
N ARG A 30 -11.34 27.73 12.77
CA ARG A 30 -11.22 28.89 13.67
C ARG A 30 -11.09 30.20 12.90
N LEU A 31 -10.29 30.22 11.83
CA LEU A 31 -10.15 31.39 10.98
C LEU A 31 -11.46 31.72 10.25
N GLN A 32 -12.18 30.69 9.79
CA GLN A 32 -13.49 30.86 9.18
C GLN A 32 -14.51 31.46 10.17
N HIS A 33 -14.57 30.93 11.40
CA HIS A 33 -15.48 31.45 12.41
C HIS A 33 -15.19 32.92 12.79
N ARG A 34 -13.91 33.30 12.83
CA ARG A 34 -13.49 34.69 13.04
C ARG A 34 -13.89 35.59 11.87
N LEU A 35 -13.73 35.13 10.63
CA LEU A 35 -14.19 35.83 9.43
C LEU A 35 -15.71 36.05 9.48
N ASP A 36 -16.48 35.03 9.89
CA ASP A 36 -17.94 35.12 9.98
C ASP A 36 -18.37 36.14 11.05
N THR A 37 -17.68 36.16 12.19
CA THR A 37 -17.95 37.15 13.27
C THR A 37 -17.61 38.57 12.82
N LEU A 38 -16.46 38.76 12.16
CA LEU A 38 -16.06 40.05 11.61
C LEU A 38 -17.05 40.56 10.56
N TYR A 39 -17.63 39.65 9.78
CA TYR A 39 -18.68 39.98 8.80
C TYR A 39 -19.96 40.47 9.49
N LEU A 40 -20.39 39.81 10.57
CA LEU A 40 -21.53 40.24 11.38
C LEU A 40 -21.28 41.62 12.01
N ASP A 41 -20.10 41.86 12.58
CA ASP A 41 -19.72 43.14 13.19
C ASP A 41 -19.68 44.30 12.16
N LYS A 42 -19.34 44.01 10.90
CA LYS A 42 -19.43 44.97 9.78
C LYS A 42 -20.89 45.33 9.49
N ILE A 43 -21.79 44.34 9.44
CA ILE A 43 -23.22 44.58 9.18
C ILE A 43 -23.82 45.44 10.28
N GLU A 44 -23.39 45.25 11.52
CA GLU A 44 -23.81 46.06 12.68
C GLU A 44 -23.14 47.44 12.74
N GLY A 45 -22.24 47.76 11.80
CA GLY A 45 -21.57 49.06 11.70
C GLY A 45 -20.52 49.31 12.78
N ARG A 46 -20.13 48.30 13.57
CA ARG A 46 -19.08 48.42 14.60
C ARG A 46 -17.68 48.53 14.01
N VAL A 47 -17.53 48.07 12.76
CA VAL A 47 -16.25 47.98 12.04
C VAL A 47 -16.30 48.79 10.76
N THR A 48 -15.26 49.59 10.51
CA THR A 48 -15.11 50.34 9.25
C THR A 48 -14.80 49.38 8.09
N SER A 49 -15.27 49.70 6.88
CA SER A 49 -15.03 48.83 5.71
C SER A 49 -13.54 48.58 5.48
N GLU A 50 -12.70 49.61 5.62
CA GLU A 50 -11.25 49.49 5.43
C GLU A 50 -10.57 48.55 6.45
N PHE A 51 -11.04 48.53 7.69
CA PHE A 51 -10.53 47.59 8.69
C PHE A 51 -10.99 46.17 8.40
N HIS A 52 -12.27 45.99 8.08
CA HIS A 52 -12.82 44.71 7.68
C HIS A 52 -12.05 44.14 6.49
N ASP A 53 -11.86 44.93 5.43
CA ASP A 53 -11.28 44.43 4.18
C ASP A 53 -9.82 44.00 4.35
N ARG A 54 -9.04 44.74 5.16
CA ARG A 54 -7.66 44.38 5.51
C ARG A 54 -7.57 43.10 6.34
N VAL A 55 -8.36 42.98 7.41
CA VAL A 55 -8.32 41.80 8.29
C VAL A 55 -8.88 40.57 7.57
N ALA A 56 -9.94 40.75 6.78
CA ALA A 56 -10.52 39.68 5.99
C ALA A 56 -9.57 39.19 4.89
N ALA A 57 -8.78 40.08 4.28
CA ALA A 57 -7.73 39.66 3.34
C ALA A 57 -6.69 38.76 4.02
N THR A 58 -6.15 39.18 5.17
CA THR A 58 -5.14 38.40 5.91
C THR A 58 -5.67 37.04 6.35
N TRP A 59 -6.87 36.97 6.94
CA TRP A 59 -7.41 35.69 7.40
C TRP A 59 -7.84 34.76 6.26
N ARG A 60 -8.26 35.31 5.11
CA ARG A 60 -8.49 34.49 3.91
C ARG A 60 -7.19 33.91 3.39
N GLU A 61 -6.12 34.69 3.31
CA GLU A 61 -4.81 34.19 2.89
C GLU A 61 -4.28 33.08 3.82
N GLU A 62 -4.43 33.25 5.14
CA GLU A 62 -4.06 32.24 6.13
C GLU A 62 -4.89 30.97 5.99
N ARG A 63 -6.22 31.10 5.84
CA ARG A 63 -7.11 29.96 5.61
C ARG A 63 -6.77 29.24 4.31
N ASP A 64 -6.53 29.97 3.23
CA ASP A 64 -6.18 29.40 1.93
C ASP A 64 -4.82 28.69 1.99
N ARG A 65 -3.90 29.13 2.87
CA ARG A 65 -2.66 28.38 3.18
C ARG A 65 -2.99 27.05 3.87
N CYS A 66 -3.81 27.06 4.92
CA CYS A 66 -4.22 25.83 5.61
C CYS A 66 -4.93 24.83 4.67
N VAL A 67 -5.77 25.33 3.74
CA VAL A 67 -6.43 24.47 2.74
C VAL A 67 -5.42 23.84 1.80
N ARG A 68 -4.44 24.59 1.29
CA ARG A 68 -3.35 24.05 0.46
C ARG A 68 -2.53 22.99 1.19
N ASP A 69 -2.27 23.19 2.48
CA ASP A 69 -1.55 22.22 3.30
C ASP A 69 -2.38 20.93 3.47
N LEU A 70 -3.70 21.04 3.60
CA LEU A 70 -4.60 19.87 3.63
C LEU A 70 -4.66 19.13 2.31
N GLU A 71 -4.73 19.84 1.19
CA GLU A 71 -4.69 19.25 -0.15
C GLU A 71 -3.38 18.49 -0.36
N SER A 72 -2.24 19.08 -0.01
CA SER A 72 -0.93 18.42 -0.06
C SER A 72 -0.88 17.15 0.77
N LEU A 73 -1.43 17.17 2.00
CA LEU A 73 -1.54 15.97 2.82
C LEU A 73 -2.43 14.90 2.20
N ALA A 74 -3.52 15.28 1.53
CA ALA A 74 -4.45 14.37 0.87
C ALA A 74 -3.84 13.72 -0.38
N PHE A 75 -3.14 14.47 -1.23
CA PHE A 75 -2.42 13.91 -2.38
C PHE A 75 -1.41 12.84 -1.94
N ALA A 76 -0.71 13.07 -0.83
CA ALA A 76 0.20 12.06 -0.28
C ALA A 76 -0.52 10.79 0.23
N GLU A 77 -1.84 10.82 0.51
CA GLU A 77 -2.63 9.61 0.77
C GLU A 77 -2.90 8.84 -0.51
N ASP A 78 -3.36 9.55 -1.53
CA ASP A 78 -3.73 8.97 -2.82
C ASP A 78 -2.54 8.25 -3.43
N ASP A 79 -1.34 8.84 -3.38
CA ASP A 79 -0.09 8.21 -3.85
C ASP A 79 0.17 6.86 -3.13
N VAL A 80 -0.06 6.78 -1.81
CA VAL A 80 0.13 5.54 -1.03
C VAL A 80 -0.90 4.48 -1.40
N ILE A 81 -2.14 4.89 -1.67
CA ILE A 81 -3.20 3.98 -2.11
C ILE A 81 -2.91 3.47 -3.52
N ASP A 82 -2.50 4.35 -4.44
CA ASP A 82 -2.14 4.01 -5.80
C ASP A 82 -0.94 3.05 -5.85
N ASP A 83 0.09 3.29 -5.03
CA ASP A 83 1.22 2.36 -4.84
C ASP A 83 0.73 0.99 -4.33
N GLY A 84 -0.23 0.99 -3.41
CA GLY A 84 -0.87 -0.23 -2.90
C GLY A 84 -1.62 -1.00 -4.00
N VAL A 85 -2.39 -0.30 -4.83
CA VAL A 85 -3.11 -0.89 -5.98
C VAL A 85 -2.11 -1.46 -6.99
N ALA A 86 -1.06 -0.71 -7.33
CA ALA A 86 -0.01 -1.16 -8.23
C ALA A 86 0.70 -2.41 -7.71
N LEU A 87 0.95 -2.49 -6.40
CA LEU A 87 1.55 -3.67 -5.77
C LEU A 87 0.64 -4.91 -5.86
N VAL A 88 -0.66 -4.75 -5.63
CA VAL A 88 -1.63 -5.85 -5.72
C VAL A 88 -1.79 -6.31 -7.17
N ASP A 89 -1.87 -5.38 -8.13
CA ASP A 89 -1.92 -5.72 -9.55
C ASP A 89 -0.63 -6.42 -10.02
N PHE A 90 0.52 -5.96 -9.53
CA PHE A 90 1.80 -6.63 -9.73
C PHE A 90 1.75 -8.07 -9.21
N ALA A 91 1.30 -8.30 -7.97
CA ALA A 91 1.20 -9.64 -7.40
C ALA A 91 0.26 -10.54 -8.21
N ARG A 92 -0.89 -10.01 -8.65
CA ARG A 92 -1.88 -10.73 -9.48
C ARG A 92 -1.30 -11.14 -10.84
N THR A 93 -0.51 -10.26 -11.46
CA THR A 93 0.07 -10.50 -12.78
C THR A 93 1.47 -11.12 -12.73
N ALA A 94 2.03 -11.32 -11.54
CA ALA A 94 3.40 -11.79 -11.33
C ALA A 94 3.68 -13.14 -12.00
N HIS A 95 2.74 -14.10 -11.91
CA HIS A 95 2.90 -15.41 -12.55
C HIS A 95 3.02 -15.30 -14.08
N HIS A 96 2.11 -14.57 -14.71
CA HIS A 96 2.12 -14.38 -16.16
C HIS A 96 3.38 -13.62 -16.61
N ARG A 97 3.74 -12.57 -15.88
CA ARG A 97 4.99 -11.83 -16.14
C ARG A 97 6.20 -12.75 -16.00
N PHE A 98 6.23 -13.62 -14.99
CA PHE A 98 7.32 -14.56 -14.77
C PHE A 98 7.52 -15.52 -15.96
N GLU A 99 6.45 -15.98 -16.61
CA GLU A 99 6.55 -16.87 -17.79
C GLU A 99 7.27 -16.20 -18.97
N THR A 100 7.00 -14.92 -19.18
CA THR A 100 7.57 -14.12 -20.30
C THR A 100 9.00 -13.63 -20.05
N LEU A 101 9.51 -13.68 -18.81
CA LEU A 101 10.85 -13.20 -18.48
C LEU A 101 11.97 -14.05 -19.10
N PRO A 102 13.11 -13.44 -19.48
CA PRO A 102 14.30 -14.18 -19.90
C PRO A 102 14.87 -15.00 -18.74
N ILE A 103 15.57 -16.09 -19.06
CA ILE A 103 16.07 -17.08 -18.10
C ILE A 103 16.93 -16.45 -16.99
N SER A 104 17.74 -15.45 -17.31
CA SER A 104 18.57 -14.72 -16.34
C SER A 104 17.71 -13.98 -15.29
N SER A 105 16.64 -13.32 -15.71
CA SER A 105 15.69 -12.62 -14.85
C SER A 105 14.85 -13.58 -14.02
N LYS A 106 14.43 -14.73 -14.59
CA LYS A 106 13.76 -15.82 -13.84
C LYS A 106 14.64 -16.33 -12.70
N ARG A 107 15.92 -16.61 -12.98
CA ARG A 107 16.88 -17.06 -11.95
C ARG A 107 17.07 -16.00 -10.86
N ARG A 108 17.16 -14.72 -11.24
CA ARG A 108 17.29 -13.61 -10.28
C ARG A 108 16.04 -13.50 -9.38
N ALA A 109 14.84 -13.58 -9.96
CA ALA A 109 13.59 -13.56 -9.22
C ALA A 109 13.48 -14.75 -8.25
N LEU A 110 13.85 -15.96 -8.69
CA LEU A 110 13.87 -17.13 -7.81
C LEU A 110 14.92 -17.00 -6.69
N ASN A 111 16.11 -16.47 -6.96
CA ASN A 111 17.11 -16.23 -5.92
C ASN A 111 16.70 -15.15 -4.91
N PHE A 112 15.78 -14.26 -5.30
CA PHE A 112 15.25 -13.23 -4.42
C PHE A 112 14.19 -13.80 -3.46
N VAL A 113 13.35 -14.73 -3.95
CA VAL A 113 12.26 -15.33 -3.18
C VAL A 113 12.72 -16.56 -2.39
N LEU A 114 13.59 -17.39 -2.97
CA LEU A 114 14.02 -18.67 -2.42
C LEU A 114 15.42 -18.57 -1.80
N SER A 115 15.58 -19.24 -0.66
CA SER A 115 16.85 -19.41 0.05
C SER A 115 17.60 -20.59 -0.53
N ASN A 116 16.92 -21.73 -0.66
CA ASN A 116 17.42 -22.97 -1.26
C ASN A 116 16.29 -23.64 -2.07
N CYS A 117 16.66 -24.32 -3.14
CA CYS A 117 15.76 -25.11 -3.97
C CYS A 117 16.50 -26.37 -4.42
N SER A 118 16.00 -27.54 -4.01
CA SER A 118 16.53 -28.84 -4.44
C SER A 118 15.41 -29.68 -5.02
N PHE A 119 15.71 -30.34 -6.15
CA PHE A 119 14.82 -31.31 -6.77
C PHE A 119 15.40 -32.70 -6.53
N ALA A 120 14.73 -33.52 -5.73
CA ALA A 120 15.19 -34.86 -5.40
C ALA A 120 13.99 -35.83 -5.41
N ASN A 121 14.17 -37.02 -5.99
CA ASN A 121 13.17 -38.09 -6.01
C ASN A 121 11.79 -37.70 -6.58
N GLY A 122 11.75 -36.76 -7.53
CA GLY A 122 10.49 -36.29 -8.13
C GLY A 122 9.75 -35.25 -7.31
N GLU A 123 10.28 -34.85 -6.15
CA GLU A 123 9.71 -33.84 -5.27
C GLU A 123 10.61 -32.60 -5.23
N LEU A 124 9.98 -31.43 -5.29
CA LEU A 124 10.68 -30.14 -5.25
C LEU A 124 10.64 -29.61 -3.82
N VAL A 125 11.79 -29.57 -3.15
CA VAL A 125 11.92 -29.02 -1.81
C VAL A 125 12.43 -27.59 -1.93
N THR A 126 11.60 -26.62 -1.54
CA THR A 126 11.93 -25.19 -1.56
C THR A 126 11.88 -24.58 -0.17
N THR A 127 12.86 -23.73 0.14
CA THR A 127 12.85 -22.93 1.37
C THR A 127 12.76 -21.46 1.01
N PHE A 128 11.74 -20.76 1.49
CA PHE A 128 11.55 -19.33 1.23
C PHE A 128 12.47 -18.44 2.08
N ARG A 129 12.86 -17.28 1.55
CA ARG A 129 13.53 -16.21 2.32
C ARG A 129 12.48 -15.39 3.06
N LYS A 130 12.82 -14.81 4.22
CA LYS A 130 11.97 -13.80 4.87
C LYS A 130 11.92 -12.53 4.01
N PRO A 131 10.73 -11.91 3.80
CA PRO A 131 9.43 -12.20 4.42
C PRO A 131 8.50 -13.15 3.61
N PHE A 132 9.01 -13.80 2.57
CA PHE A 132 8.24 -14.72 1.72
C PHE A 132 7.92 -16.07 2.39
N ASP A 133 8.48 -16.35 3.57
CA ASP A 133 8.15 -17.49 4.43
C ASP A 133 6.67 -17.52 4.85
N LEU A 134 5.98 -16.39 4.74
CA LEU A 134 4.54 -16.31 4.98
C LEU A 134 3.72 -16.94 3.85
N LEU A 135 4.27 -17.03 2.62
CA LEU A 135 3.54 -17.59 1.47
C LEU A 135 3.30 -19.10 1.64
N GLU A 136 4.24 -19.82 2.25
CA GLU A 136 4.11 -21.25 2.59
C GLU A 136 2.94 -21.52 3.55
N LYS A 137 2.55 -20.53 4.36
CA LYS A 137 1.43 -20.64 5.31
C LYS A 137 0.07 -20.31 4.71
N ILE A 138 0.06 -19.74 3.50
CA ILE A 138 -1.17 -19.37 2.78
C ILE A 138 -1.65 -20.54 1.92
N GLU A 139 -0.79 -21.55 1.66
CA GLU A 139 -1.19 -22.81 1.04
C GLU A 139 -2.21 -23.54 1.95
N CYS A 140 -3.38 -23.81 1.39
CA CYS A 140 -4.65 -23.98 2.09
C CYS A 140 -4.76 -25.15 3.09
N PRO A 141 -5.70 -25.06 4.06
CA PRO A 141 -6.32 -26.24 4.64
C PRO A 141 -7.06 -27.01 3.54
N ASP A 142 -6.94 -28.33 3.56
CA ASP A 142 -7.56 -29.32 2.66
C ASP A 142 -6.75 -29.69 1.40
N GLY A 143 -5.86 -30.66 1.59
CA GLY A 143 -5.88 -31.92 0.83
C GLY A 143 -5.53 -31.91 -0.66
N GLY A 144 -4.33 -32.40 -0.98
CA GLY A 144 -4.09 -33.27 -2.14
C GLY A 144 -3.61 -32.60 -3.41
N CYS A 145 -2.32 -32.33 -3.50
CA CYS A 145 -1.64 -32.25 -4.80
C CYS A 145 -1.17 -33.67 -5.16
N THR A 146 -2.06 -34.49 -5.74
CA THR A 146 -1.62 -35.74 -6.39
C THR A 146 -0.93 -35.39 -7.71
N PRO A 147 0.26 -35.95 -8.00
CA PRO A 147 0.94 -35.70 -9.27
C PRO A 147 0.13 -36.26 -10.46
N PRO A 148 0.21 -35.65 -11.66
CA PRO A 148 -0.34 -36.26 -12.86
C PRO A 148 0.42 -37.56 -13.16
N GLU A 149 -0.30 -38.69 -13.16
CA GLU A 149 0.21 -39.97 -13.63
C GLU A 149 0.69 -39.82 -15.09
N ARG A 150 2.00 -39.92 -15.30
CA ARG A 150 2.58 -40.06 -16.63
C ARG A 150 2.22 -41.44 -17.15
N GLY A 151 1.47 -41.46 -18.24
CA GLY A 151 1.02 -42.65 -18.95
C GLY A 151 2.14 -43.65 -19.22
N SER A 152 1.76 -44.92 -19.09
CA SER A 152 2.55 -46.10 -19.44
C SER A 152 3.00 -46.06 -20.89
N ALA A 153 4.30 -46.29 -21.13
CA ALA A 153 4.80 -46.70 -22.43
C ALA A 153 4.60 -48.22 -22.59
N PRO A 154 4.22 -48.72 -23.78
CA PRO A 154 3.87 -50.12 -23.95
C PRO A 154 5.10 -51.04 -24.04
N GLU A 155 4.92 -52.15 -23.34
CA GLU A 155 5.53 -53.48 -23.40
C GLU A 155 6.23 -53.87 -24.73
N SER A 156 7.56 -54.00 -24.69
CA SER A 156 8.34 -54.69 -25.71
C SER A 156 8.26 -56.21 -25.47
N ALA A 157 7.38 -56.89 -26.20
CA ALA A 157 7.28 -58.34 -26.22
C ALA A 157 8.25 -58.98 -27.26
N LYS A 158 9.06 -59.93 -26.77
CA LYS A 158 9.56 -61.18 -27.39
C LYS A 158 10.23 -61.15 -28.79
N MET A 159 11.41 -61.76 -28.89
CA MET A 159 11.58 -63.06 -29.58
C MET A 159 12.93 -63.70 -29.22
N ALA A 160 12.89 -64.99 -28.87
CA ALA A 160 14.01 -65.90 -28.59
C ALA A 160 14.62 -66.43 -29.93
N PRO A 161 15.44 -67.50 -30.00
CA PRO A 161 15.54 -68.70 -29.14
C PRO A 161 16.73 -68.71 -28.18
#